data_AF-A0A1V4ZZK5-F1
#
_entry.id   AF-A0A1V4ZZK5-F1
#
_cell.length_a   1.000
_cell.length_b   1.000
_cell.length_c   1.000
_cell.angle_alpha   90.00
_cell.angle_beta   90.00
_cell.angle_gamma   90.00
#
_symmetry.space_group_name_H-M   'P 1'
#
loop_
_entity.id
_entity.type
_entity.pdbx_description
1 polymer ?
#
loop_
_entity_poly.entity_id
_entity_poly.type
_entity_poly.pdbx_seq_one_letter_code
_entity_poly.pdbx_strand_id
1 'polypeptide(L)'
;MENTTSSFFRVAIVMCSLAILFLAFSGCTGNPAGEVVEDTSVAQPEPHGNESRLQESDATTSTGPVSMTIHSAFKTMKIKDANPISGNIFVIIDTTIENLDETAPYITNETTVDITGGGPITQKVYGKLSNPFYWGSIPPKRNKTGEIVFGVKITTEQFTITLRDEQGRAILTKSIGSIPLSEYDQSPGSESATQESGSAQTLKVVIHSAQKTMKIQDTIPLSGNIYVVINMTIENLADSESFVANENTIDITGGGPMTQKIYDRLENPFFWGSIPPGSSKTGVIVFGVKESTNEFTLTLLDEKKHVILTMPIGIISSGPYMPSIGNADLLTATNFSYVIESLDTPQKAVEYTDAKFIFTYHDGCISYPPEEFFRNGKGDCKDYATFLSYVLAHHGYDAQIVAFKYLKDNKRNGHVVTFFKQADGAMYYMTTPAVSKIRVVTSIDDLLHKECSRLGIPAIANYTIIPAGSVDTCVL
;
A
#
# COMPACT_ATOMS: atom_id res chain seq x y z
N MET A 1 -68.95 7.52 -30.75
CA MET A 1 -68.56 8.76 -31.44
C MET A 1 -67.06 8.91 -31.22
N GLU A 2 -66.17 8.17 -31.87
CA GLU A 2 -66.01 7.84 -33.30
C GLU A 2 -65.79 9.07 -34.20
N ASN A 3 -64.71 8.99 -34.98
CA ASN A 3 -64.14 9.90 -35.99
C ASN A 3 -63.14 10.96 -35.48
N THR A 4 -61.94 11.16 -36.05
CA THR A 4 -61.36 10.62 -37.31
C THR A 4 -59.84 10.86 -37.37
N THR A 5 -59.20 9.92 -38.04
CA THR A 5 -57.88 9.85 -38.70
C THR A 5 -57.31 11.11 -39.37
N SER A 6 -55.97 11.24 -39.36
CA SER A 6 -55.19 11.47 -40.60
C SER A 6 -53.79 10.85 -40.53
N SER A 7 -53.60 9.83 -41.36
CA SER A 7 -52.32 9.22 -41.76
C SER A 7 -51.77 9.96 -43.00
N PHE A 8 -50.52 9.66 -43.35
CA PHE A 8 -49.82 9.80 -44.64
C PHE A 8 -48.76 10.91 -44.75
N PHE A 9 -47.49 10.53 -44.57
CA PHE A 9 -46.54 10.48 -45.70
C PHE A 9 -45.32 9.60 -45.32
N ARG A 10 -45.19 8.45 -45.99
CA ARG A 10 -43.95 7.67 -46.12
C ARG A 10 -43.48 7.84 -47.57
N VAL A 11 -42.21 8.17 -47.78
CA VAL A 11 -41.45 7.75 -48.98
C VAL A 11 -40.01 7.42 -48.53
N ALA A 12 -39.59 6.22 -48.89
CA ALA A 12 -38.26 5.64 -48.69
C ALA A 12 -37.39 5.80 -49.96
N ILE A 13 -36.18 5.20 -49.94
CA ILE A 13 -35.20 4.99 -51.03
C ILE A 13 -34.14 6.13 -51.05
N VAL A 14 -32.83 5.89 -50.83
CA VAL A 14 -31.88 5.12 -51.66
C VAL A 14 -30.71 4.56 -50.81
N MET A 15 -30.41 3.27 -51.01
CA MET A 15 -29.19 2.54 -50.68
C MET A 15 -28.22 2.51 -51.88
N CYS A 16 -26.96 2.13 -51.62
CA CYS A 16 -25.84 1.84 -52.57
C CYS A 16 -25.08 3.10 -53.03
N SER A 17 -23.75 3.21 -53.03
CA SER A 17 -22.63 2.26 -53.27
C SER A 17 -21.32 2.96 -52.83
N LEU A 18 -20.10 2.42 -52.72
CA LEU A 18 -19.49 1.15 -53.11
C LEU A 18 -18.11 1.04 -52.41
N ALA A 19 -17.70 -0.20 -52.18
CA ALA A 19 -16.37 -0.69 -51.78
C ALA A 19 -15.21 -0.33 -52.71
N ILE A 20 -13.99 -0.28 -52.14
CA ILE A 20 -12.71 -0.81 -52.67
C ILE A 20 -11.79 -1.11 -51.46
N LEU A 21 -10.89 -2.09 -51.33
CA LEU A 21 -10.68 -3.50 -51.73
C LEU A 21 -9.18 -3.80 -51.41
N PHE A 22 -8.90 -4.77 -50.52
CA PHE A 22 -7.69 -5.66 -50.41
C PHE A 22 -6.28 -5.05 -50.22
N LEU A 23 -5.35 -5.61 -49.43
CA LEU A 23 -4.70 -6.96 -49.45
C LEU A 23 -4.22 -7.30 -48.02
N ALA A 24 -4.45 -8.46 -47.41
CA ALA A 24 -3.89 -9.81 -47.67
C ALA A 24 -2.35 -9.91 -47.51
N PHE A 25 -1.89 -10.52 -46.41
CA PHE A 25 -0.85 -11.56 -46.44
C PHE A 25 -1.07 -12.59 -45.32
N SER A 26 -1.38 -13.80 -45.77
CA SER A 26 -1.27 -15.07 -45.09
C SER A 26 0.19 -15.55 -45.05
N GLY A 27 0.57 -16.29 -44.00
CA GLY A 27 1.80 -17.10 -44.00
C GLY A 27 1.73 -18.20 -42.94
N CYS A 28 1.50 -19.43 -43.38
CA CYS A 28 1.56 -20.66 -42.59
C CYS A 28 2.96 -21.31 -42.64
N THR A 29 3.15 -22.28 -41.74
CA THR A 29 4.02 -23.48 -41.80
C THR A 29 5.43 -23.42 -41.20
N GLY A 30 5.74 -24.45 -40.39
CA GLY A 30 7.10 -24.98 -40.24
C GLY A 30 7.53 -25.43 -38.84
N ASN A 31 7.13 -26.62 -38.40
CA ASN A 31 7.98 -27.51 -37.58
C ASN A 31 8.26 -28.73 -38.49
N PRO A 32 9.44 -29.40 -38.46
CA PRO A 32 9.80 -30.28 -37.34
C PRO A 32 11.32 -30.52 -37.10
N ALA A 33 11.63 -31.24 -36.00
CA ALA A 33 12.78 -32.14 -35.74
C ALA A 33 14.21 -31.55 -35.90
N GLY A 34 15.19 -31.78 -35.03
CA GLY A 34 15.39 -32.71 -33.93
C GLY A 34 16.91 -32.92 -33.86
N GLU A 35 17.52 -32.94 -32.68
CA GLU A 35 18.87 -33.52 -32.55
C GLU A 35 19.07 -34.03 -31.13
N VAL A 36 19.34 -35.33 -31.08
CA VAL A 36 19.84 -36.10 -29.94
C VAL A 36 21.35 -35.91 -29.93
N VAL A 37 21.93 -35.51 -28.81
CA VAL A 37 23.38 -35.66 -28.58
C VAL A 37 23.59 -36.33 -27.23
N GLU A 38 24.28 -37.46 -27.31
CA GLU A 38 24.77 -38.29 -26.22
C GLU A 38 25.77 -37.56 -25.33
N ASP A 39 25.58 -37.77 -24.03
CA ASP A 39 26.54 -38.27 -23.05
C ASP A 39 28.04 -37.90 -23.20
N THR A 40 28.56 -37.22 -22.19
CA THR A 40 29.93 -37.49 -21.71
C THR A 40 30.04 -37.12 -20.25
N SER A 41 30.02 -38.15 -19.40
CA SER A 41 30.37 -38.09 -17.99
C SER A 41 31.83 -37.68 -17.81
N VAL A 42 32.08 -36.64 -17.02
CA VAL A 42 33.40 -36.36 -16.44
C VAL A 42 33.23 -36.29 -14.93
N ALA A 43 33.94 -37.19 -14.24
CA ALA A 43 33.99 -37.30 -12.80
C ALA A 43 34.79 -36.15 -12.17
N GLN A 44 34.29 -35.58 -11.07
CA GLN A 44 35.11 -34.85 -10.09
C GLN A 44 34.34 -34.63 -8.76
N PRO A 45 35.03 -34.25 -7.67
CA PRO A 45 35.32 -35.10 -6.52
C PRO A 45 34.40 -34.83 -5.31
N GLU A 46 34.41 -35.77 -4.36
CA GLU A 46 33.68 -35.67 -3.08
C GLU A 46 34.06 -34.41 -2.26
N PRO A 47 33.08 -33.70 -1.69
CA PRO A 47 33.31 -32.83 -0.55
C PRO A 47 32.79 -33.50 0.75
N HIS A 48 33.71 -33.75 1.66
CA HIS A 48 33.43 -33.98 3.07
C HIS A 48 32.89 -32.69 3.71
N GLY A 49 31.67 -32.77 4.26
CA GLY A 49 31.05 -31.71 5.07
C GLY A 49 29.63 -32.10 5.46
N ASN A 50 29.48 -32.85 6.54
CA ASN A 50 28.22 -33.49 6.94
C ASN A 50 27.35 -32.51 7.76
N GLU A 51 26.75 -31.51 7.10
CA GLU A 51 25.61 -30.77 7.65
C GLU A 51 24.32 -31.53 7.34
N SER A 52 23.54 -31.82 8.38
CA SER A 52 22.24 -32.51 8.29
C SER A 52 21.19 -31.58 7.65
N ARG A 53 21.31 -31.34 6.34
CA ARG A 53 20.32 -30.62 5.53
C ARG A 53 19.07 -31.50 5.39
N LEU A 54 17.92 -30.99 5.82
CA LEU A 54 16.63 -31.65 5.58
C LEU A 54 16.48 -31.89 4.07
N GLN A 55 16.14 -33.13 3.67
CA GLN A 55 15.79 -33.42 2.28
C GLN A 55 14.62 -32.54 1.87
N GLU A 56 14.85 -31.66 0.88
CA GLU A 56 13.80 -30.88 0.22
C GLU A 56 12.74 -31.83 -0.32
N SER A 57 11.56 -31.81 0.30
CA SER A 57 10.37 -32.47 -0.23
C SER A 57 9.60 -31.45 -1.06
N ASP A 58 9.95 -31.35 -2.34
CA ASP A 58 9.43 -30.34 -3.28
C ASP A 58 7.98 -30.57 -3.74
N ALA A 59 7.28 -31.57 -3.22
CA ALA A 59 5.89 -31.82 -3.57
C ALA A 59 4.94 -31.02 -2.67
N THR A 60 4.78 -29.71 -2.92
CA THR A 60 3.73 -28.91 -2.28
C THR A 60 2.60 -28.63 -3.28
N THR A 61 1.55 -29.44 -3.30
CA THR A 61 0.29 -29.09 -3.99
C THR A 61 -0.50 -28.12 -3.12
N SER A 62 -0.28 -26.81 -3.26
CA SER A 62 -1.15 -25.81 -2.65
C SER A 62 -2.38 -25.60 -3.54
N THR A 63 -3.55 -26.00 -3.06
CA THR A 63 -4.85 -25.59 -3.62
C THR A 63 -5.47 -24.42 -2.84
N GLY A 64 -4.74 -23.87 -1.86
CA GLY A 64 -5.23 -22.81 -0.97
C GLY A 64 -4.79 -21.41 -1.42
N PRO A 65 -5.31 -20.35 -0.79
CA PRO A 65 -4.95 -18.95 -1.09
C PRO A 65 -3.52 -18.58 -0.68
N VAL A 66 -2.78 -19.51 -0.07
CA VAL A 66 -1.41 -19.28 0.41
C VAL A 66 -0.50 -20.46 0.07
N SER A 67 0.78 -20.18 -0.13
CA SER A 67 1.85 -21.17 -0.27
C SER A 67 2.89 -20.97 0.85
N MET A 68 3.60 -22.04 1.22
CA MET A 68 4.66 -21.99 2.24
C MET A 68 5.85 -22.85 1.82
N THR A 69 7.02 -22.21 1.79
CA THR A 69 8.32 -22.85 1.60
C THR A 69 9.09 -22.80 2.91
N ILE A 70 9.58 -23.94 3.38
CA ILE A 70 10.40 -24.05 4.60
C ILE A 70 11.83 -24.21 4.13
N HIS A 71 12.67 -23.21 4.39
CA HIS A 71 14.08 -23.20 3.98
C HIS A 71 14.94 -23.97 4.96
N SER A 72 14.66 -23.80 6.25
CA SER A 72 15.32 -24.54 7.32
C SER A 72 14.41 -24.66 8.54
N ALA A 73 14.66 -25.69 9.35
CA ALA A 73 14.01 -25.86 10.64
C ALA A 73 14.96 -26.58 11.59
N PHE A 74 15.12 -26.06 12.81
CA PHE A 74 15.92 -26.70 13.86
C PHE A 74 15.35 -26.39 15.25
N LYS A 75 15.67 -27.25 16.23
CA LYS A 75 15.35 -27.02 17.64
C LYS A 75 16.55 -26.44 18.35
N THR A 76 16.33 -25.55 19.30
CA THR A 76 17.40 -25.05 20.17
C THR A 76 16.89 -24.78 21.59
N MET A 77 17.75 -24.97 22.59
CA MET A 77 17.44 -24.65 23.98
C MET A 77 17.69 -23.18 24.31
N LYS A 78 18.24 -22.40 23.37
CA LYS A 78 18.63 -21.01 23.63
C LYS A 78 18.66 -20.19 22.34
N ILE A 79 18.20 -18.94 22.41
CA ILE A 79 18.36 -17.95 21.34
C ILE A 79 19.09 -16.76 21.94
N LYS A 80 20.39 -16.65 21.66
CA LYS A 80 21.31 -15.69 22.31
C LYS A 80 21.25 -15.80 23.85
N ASP A 81 20.61 -14.86 24.51
CA ASP A 81 20.39 -14.77 25.96
C ASP A 81 18.96 -15.17 26.39
N ALA A 82 18.06 -15.48 25.45
CA ALA A 82 16.73 -16.02 25.75
C ALA A 82 16.78 -17.53 26.00
N ASN A 83 16.08 -17.97 27.05
CA ASN A 83 15.80 -19.37 27.34
C ASN A 83 14.29 -19.64 27.20
N PRO A 84 13.87 -20.85 26.77
CA PRO A 84 12.47 -21.21 26.75
C PRO A 84 11.93 -21.35 28.18
N ILE A 85 10.61 -21.34 28.31
CA ILE A 85 9.94 -21.68 29.58
C ILE A 85 10.34 -23.12 29.96
N SER A 86 10.51 -23.40 31.26
CA SER A 86 10.85 -24.74 31.74
C SER A 86 9.93 -25.82 31.15
N GLY A 87 10.52 -26.89 30.62
CA GLY A 87 9.81 -27.97 29.92
C GLY A 87 9.59 -27.74 28.41
N ASN A 88 9.97 -26.56 27.90
CA ASN A 88 9.88 -26.24 26.48
C ASN A 88 11.26 -26.14 25.80
N ILE A 89 11.22 -26.15 24.48
CA ILE A 89 12.34 -25.93 23.56
C ILE A 89 11.91 -24.92 22.50
N PHE A 90 12.85 -24.17 21.93
CA PHE A 90 12.56 -23.34 20.77
C PHE A 90 12.61 -24.18 19.49
N VAL A 91 11.65 -23.97 18.60
CA VAL A 91 11.73 -24.40 17.21
C VAL A 91 11.84 -23.12 16.37
N ILE A 92 12.87 -23.04 15.55
CA ILE A 92 13.09 -21.93 14.63
C ILE A 92 12.88 -22.48 13.22
N ILE A 93 12.02 -21.80 12.47
CA ILE A 93 11.69 -22.16 11.09
C ILE A 93 11.94 -20.92 10.23
N ASP A 94 12.92 -21.00 9.33
CA ASP A 94 13.08 -20.02 8.27
C ASP A 94 12.15 -20.38 7.11
N THR A 95 11.26 -19.47 6.75
CA THR A 95 10.19 -19.77 5.81
C THR A 95 9.81 -18.57 4.95
N THR A 96 9.35 -18.85 3.74
CA THR A 96 8.62 -17.91 2.90
C THR A 96 7.14 -18.28 2.90
N ILE A 97 6.27 -17.33 3.22
CA ILE A 97 4.83 -17.42 3.04
C ILE A 97 4.44 -16.54 1.85
N GLU A 98 3.78 -17.13 0.86
CA GLU A 98 3.28 -16.43 -0.31
C GLU A 98 1.75 -16.35 -0.27
N ASN A 99 1.22 -15.17 -0.55
CA ASN A 99 -0.20 -14.97 -0.78
C ASN A 99 -0.50 -15.16 -2.27
N LEU A 100 -1.22 -16.24 -2.59
CA LEU A 100 -1.62 -16.60 -3.95
C LEU A 100 -2.92 -15.91 -4.38
N ASP A 101 -3.64 -15.26 -3.46
CA ASP A 101 -4.86 -14.50 -3.77
C ASP A 101 -4.55 -13.31 -4.69
N GLU A 102 -5.52 -12.95 -5.53
CA GLU A 102 -5.44 -11.84 -6.49
C GLU A 102 -5.94 -10.52 -5.92
N THR A 103 -6.75 -10.58 -4.87
CA THR A 103 -7.59 -9.48 -4.42
C THR A 103 -7.47 -9.21 -2.94
N ALA A 104 -7.35 -10.26 -2.12
CA ALA A 104 -7.34 -10.15 -0.67
C ALA A 104 -5.93 -10.29 -0.09
N PRO A 105 -5.52 -9.45 0.87
CA PRO A 105 -4.31 -9.69 1.63
C PRO A 105 -4.47 -10.92 2.54
N TYR A 106 -3.37 -11.63 2.78
CA TYR A 106 -3.30 -12.66 3.82
C TYR A 106 -2.71 -12.08 5.11
N ILE A 107 -3.46 -12.16 6.20
CA ILE A 107 -3.03 -11.63 7.50
C ILE A 107 -2.25 -12.70 8.27
N THR A 108 -1.00 -12.39 8.61
CA THR A 108 -0.15 -13.21 9.48
C THR A 108 0.00 -12.57 10.86
N ASN A 109 -0.19 -13.37 11.91
CA ASN A 109 -0.08 -12.98 13.30
C ASN A 109 0.08 -14.25 14.17
N GLU A 110 0.17 -14.07 15.49
CA GLU A 110 0.38 -15.17 16.43
C GLU A 110 -0.77 -16.20 16.50
N THR A 111 -1.95 -15.90 15.95
CA THR A 111 -3.11 -16.81 15.94
C THR A 111 -3.33 -17.48 14.59
N THR A 112 -2.71 -16.99 13.52
CA THR A 112 -2.85 -17.48 12.14
C THR A 112 -1.70 -18.38 11.71
N VAL A 113 -0.63 -18.45 12.51
CA VAL A 113 0.48 -19.39 12.30
C VAL A 113 0.67 -20.21 13.57
N ASP A 114 0.61 -21.53 13.44
CA ASP A 114 0.64 -22.45 14.58
C ASP A 114 1.56 -23.64 14.29
N ILE A 115 2.10 -24.27 15.32
CA ILE A 115 2.88 -25.51 15.21
C ILE A 115 2.37 -26.56 16.19
N THR A 116 2.48 -27.83 15.82
CA THR A 116 2.15 -28.91 16.76
C THR A 116 2.97 -28.76 18.05
N GLY A 117 2.28 -28.71 19.20
CA GLY A 117 2.90 -28.69 20.52
C GLY A 117 3.26 -27.30 21.07
N GLY A 118 2.93 -26.21 20.38
CA GLY A 118 3.16 -24.84 20.88
C GLY A 118 2.72 -23.73 19.93
N GLY A 119 2.76 -22.49 20.41
CA GLY A 119 2.43 -21.30 19.60
C GLY A 119 3.69 -20.51 19.20
N PRO A 120 3.56 -19.59 18.23
CA PRO A 120 4.65 -18.69 17.88
C PRO A 120 4.91 -17.72 19.04
N ILE A 121 6.19 -17.40 19.23
CA ILE A 121 6.68 -16.44 20.22
C ILE A 121 7.65 -15.43 19.60
N THR A 122 7.62 -15.33 18.26
CA THR A 122 8.62 -14.63 17.45
C THR A 122 8.77 -13.17 17.87
N GLN A 123 7.66 -12.50 18.21
CA GLN A 123 7.67 -11.11 18.66
C GLN A 123 8.50 -10.89 19.93
N LYS A 124 8.58 -11.89 20.83
CA LYS A 124 9.36 -11.81 22.07
C LYS A 124 10.86 -11.92 21.85
N VAL A 125 11.28 -12.33 20.65
CA VAL A 125 12.68 -12.59 20.31
C VAL A 125 13.13 -11.89 19.03
N TYR A 126 12.35 -10.95 18.46
CA TYR A 126 12.71 -10.26 17.21
C TYR A 126 14.13 -9.69 17.19
N GLY A 127 14.56 -8.99 18.24
CA GLY A 127 15.92 -8.44 18.33
C GLY A 127 17.04 -9.49 18.50
N LYS A 128 16.68 -10.77 18.59
CA LYS A 128 17.62 -11.90 18.75
C LYS A 128 17.73 -12.77 17.49
N LEU A 129 16.89 -12.52 16.49
CA LEU A 129 16.87 -13.23 15.22
C LEU A 129 17.65 -12.45 14.16
N SER A 130 18.17 -13.15 13.15
CA SER A 130 18.86 -12.54 12.02
C SER A 130 17.89 -12.01 10.97
N ASN A 131 16.80 -12.72 10.75
CA ASN A 131 15.79 -12.40 9.75
C ASN A 131 14.40 -12.66 10.33
N PRO A 132 13.98 -11.97 11.40
CA PRO A 132 12.69 -12.23 12.04
C PRO A 132 11.52 -12.15 11.06
N PHE A 133 10.63 -13.13 11.08
CA PHE A 133 9.36 -13.07 10.35
C PHE A 133 8.43 -12.06 11.04
N TYR A 134 8.30 -10.86 10.47
CA TYR A 134 7.42 -9.85 11.03
C TYR A 134 5.94 -10.18 10.76
N TRP A 135 5.09 -10.14 11.78
CA TRP A 135 3.63 -10.23 11.61
C TRP A 135 3.07 -9.07 10.77
N GLY A 136 1.91 -9.28 10.14
CA GLY A 136 1.18 -8.28 9.36
C GLY A 136 0.52 -8.84 8.10
N SER A 137 0.09 -7.95 7.23
CA SER A 137 -0.52 -8.28 5.94
C SER A 137 0.55 -8.69 4.91
N ILE A 138 0.26 -9.74 4.14
CA ILE A 138 0.95 -10.10 2.90
C ILE A 138 0.00 -9.74 1.74
N PRO A 139 0.30 -8.70 0.94
CA PRO A 139 -0.58 -8.26 -0.15
C PRO A 139 -0.82 -9.36 -1.21
N PRO A 140 -1.86 -9.22 -2.05
CA PRO A 140 -2.11 -10.14 -3.15
C PRO A 140 -0.88 -10.34 -4.04
N LYS A 141 -0.62 -11.61 -4.43
CA LYS A 141 0.54 -12.02 -5.25
C LYS A 141 1.90 -11.58 -4.71
N ARG A 142 2.04 -11.43 -3.39
CA ARG A 142 3.31 -11.12 -2.72
C ARG A 142 3.68 -12.23 -1.76
N ASN A 143 4.95 -12.24 -1.37
CA ASN A 143 5.47 -13.14 -0.36
C ASN A 143 6.18 -12.38 0.76
N LYS A 144 6.42 -13.09 1.86
CA LYS A 144 7.18 -12.61 3.01
C LYS A 144 8.06 -13.74 3.51
N THR A 145 9.33 -13.43 3.78
CA THR A 145 10.33 -14.40 4.24
C THR A 145 10.83 -14.01 5.62
N GLY A 146 11.10 -15.00 6.46
CA GLY A 146 11.75 -14.81 7.74
C GLY A 146 11.69 -16.02 8.68
N GLU A 147 12.38 -15.88 9.80
CA GLU A 147 12.48 -16.81 10.91
C GLU A 147 11.26 -16.67 11.83
N ILE A 148 10.46 -17.73 11.93
CA ILE A 148 9.39 -17.88 12.89
C ILE A 148 9.89 -18.75 14.04
N VAL A 149 9.78 -18.23 15.26
CA VAL A 149 10.15 -18.95 16.48
C VAL A 149 8.92 -19.41 17.23
N PHE A 150 8.89 -20.69 17.60
CA PHE A 150 7.85 -21.31 18.40
C PHE A 150 8.42 -21.81 19.72
N GLY A 151 7.62 -21.72 20.79
CA GLY A 151 7.92 -22.38 22.06
C GLY A 151 7.10 -23.66 22.19
N VAL A 152 7.74 -24.82 22.05
CA VAL A 152 7.06 -26.14 22.04
C VAL A 152 7.51 -26.99 23.21
N LYS A 153 6.71 -27.97 23.64
CA LYS A 153 7.15 -28.94 24.68
C LYS A 153 8.37 -29.73 24.19
N ILE A 154 9.35 -29.94 25.07
CA ILE A 154 10.59 -30.67 24.73
C ILE A 154 10.34 -32.13 24.28
N THR A 155 9.22 -32.71 24.68
CA THR A 155 8.77 -34.06 24.30
C THR A 155 8.12 -34.12 22.92
N THR A 156 8.03 -33.00 22.18
CA THR A 156 7.42 -32.97 20.84
C THR A 156 8.44 -33.45 19.82
N GLU A 157 8.15 -34.56 19.14
CA GLU A 157 9.06 -35.18 18.17
C GLU A 157 8.66 -34.93 16.72
N GLN A 158 7.37 -34.73 16.45
CA GLN A 158 6.82 -34.53 15.12
C GLN A 158 6.17 -33.16 15.03
N PHE A 159 6.54 -32.41 14.00
CA PHE A 159 6.11 -31.03 13.84
C PHE A 159 5.26 -30.88 12.57
N THR A 160 4.15 -30.19 12.74
CA THR A 160 3.30 -29.75 11.63
C THR A 160 3.00 -28.27 11.82
N ILE A 161 3.27 -27.46 10.80
CA ILE A 161 2.89 -26.04 10.76
C ILE A 161 1.50 -25.94 10.16
N THR A 162 0.67 -25.10 10.75
CA THR A 162 -0.66 -24.78 10.23
C THR A 162 -0.77 -23.27 10.04
N LEU A 163 -1.13 -22.87 8.82
CA LEU A 163 -1.61 -21.53 8.52
C LEU A 163 -3.13 -21.50 8.62
N ARG A 164 -3.69 -20.44 9.20
CA ARG A 164 -5.13 -20.29 9.43
C ARG A 164 -5.64 -18.96 8.86
N ASP A 165 -6.90 -18.95 8.47
CA ASP A 165 -7.59 -17.70 8.13
C ASP A 165 -7.98 -16.90 9.39
N GLU A 166 -8.58 -15.72 9.19
CA GLU A 166 -9.05 -14.85 10.27
C GLU A 166 -10.14 -15.49 11.16
N GLN A 167 -10.82 -16.52 10.67
CA GLN A 167 -11.80 -17.30 11.42
C GLN A 167 -11.17 -18.49 12.16
N GLY A 168 -9.84 -18.64 12.09
CA GLY A 168 -9.09 -19.72 12.74
C GLY A 168 -9.15 -21.07 12.00
N ARG A 169 -9.73 -21.12 10.80
CA ARG A 169 -9.80 -22.35 9.99
C ARG A 169 -8.45 -22.60 9.34
N ALA A 170 -7.99 -23.84 9.39
CA ALA A 170 -6.74 -24.23 8.73
C ALA A 170 -6.88 -24.10 7.20
N ILE A 171 -5.99 -23.33 6.58
CA ILE A 171 -5.94 -23.12 5.12
C ILE A 171 -4.73 -23.80 4.47
N LEU A 172 -3.66 -24.05 5.25
CA LEU A 172 -2.50 -24.83 4.83
C LEU A 172 -1.95 -25.58 6.03
N THR A 173 -1.61 -26.85 5.85
CA THR A 173 -0.97 -27.68 6.86
C THR A 173 0.22 -28.38 6.22
N LYS A 174 1.42 -28.16 6.76
CA LYS A 174 2.68 -28.72 6.23
C LYS A 174 3.40 -29.48 7.32
N SER A 175 3.58 -30.79 7.12
CA SER A 175 4.38 -31.63 8.01
C SER A 175 5.86 -31.35 7.78
N ILE A 176 6.60 -31.08 8.85
CA ILE A 176 8.06 -30.93 8.84
C ILE A 176 8.75 -32.24 9.27
N GLY A 177 8.01 -33.13 9.94
CA GLY A 177 8.57 -34.35 10.50
C GLY A 177 9.37 -34.08 11.77
N SER A 178 10.44 -34.86 11.97
CA SER A 178 11.35 -34.68 13.10
C SER A 178 12.40 -33.62 12.80
N ILE A 179 12.47 -32.63 13.68
CA ILE A 179 13.45 -31.54 13.58
C ILE A 179 14.67 -31.86 14.46
N PRO A 180 15.91 -31.75 13.93
CA PRO A 180 17.12 -32.01 14.72
C PRO A 180 17.33 -30.95 15.81
N LEU A 181 18.02 -31.34 16.88
CA LEU A 181 18.51 -30.40 17.88
C LEU A 181 19.82 -29.79 17.37
N SER A 182 19.88 -28.45 17.33
CA SER A 182 21.07 -27.70 16.94
C SER A 182 21.31 -26.55 17.92
N GLU A 183 22.56 -26.13 18.04
CA GLU A 183 22.86 -24.85 18.66
C GLU A 183 22.44 -23.74 17.69
N TYR A 184 21.82 -22.69 18.23
CA TYR A 184 21.58 -21.46 17.47
C TYR A 184 22.85 -20.62 17.55
N ASP A 185 23.86 -21.03 16.80
CA ASP A 185 25.09 -20.27 16.68
C ASP A 185 25.00 -19.38 15.44
N GLN A 186 24.65 -18.12 15.66
CA GLN A 186 24.75 -17.07 14.65
C GLN A 186 26.04 -16.28 14.78
N SER A 187 27.09 -16.87 15.38
CA SER A 187 28.43 -16.30 15.20
C SER A 187 28.70 -16.34 13.69
N PRO A 188 28.75 -15.18 13.00
CA PRO A 188 29.16 -15.17 11.61
C PRO A 188 30.50 -15.90 11.57
N GLY A 189 30.64 -16.87 10.65
CA GLY A 189 31.87 -17.62 10.47
C GLY A 189 33.05 -16.67 10.60
N SER A 190 33.97 -16.98 11.52
CA SER A 190 35.20 -16.24 11.75
C SER A 190 36.10 -16.37 10.52
N GLU A 191 35.69 -15.76 9.41
CA GLU A 191 36.55 -15.50 8.29
C GLU A 191 37.42 -14.29 8.62
N SER A 192 38.71 -14.50 8.34
CA SER A 192 39.85 -13.65 8.61
C SER A 192 39.57 -12.16 8.44
N ALA A 193 39.89 -11.41 9.50
CA ALA A 193 40.03 -9.97 9.49
C ALA A 193 40.95 -9.53 8.33
N THR A 194 40.32 -9.08 7.25
CA THR A 194 41.01 -8.39 6.16
C THR A 194 40.68 -6.90 6.29
N GLN A 195 41.74 -6.11 6.20
CA GLN A 195 41.81 -4.70 6.58
C GLN A 195 40.79 -3.81 5.88
N GLU A 196 40.41 -2.77 6.64
CA GLU A 196 39.78 -1.51 6.25
C GLU A 196 40.07 -1.10 4.79
N SER A 197 39.17 -1.49 3.89
CA SER A 197 39.02 -0.86 2.58
C SER A 197 37.88 0.14 2.71
N GLY A 198 38.11 1.38 2.26
CA GLY A 198 37.22 2.52 2.47
C GLY A 198 35.77 2.17 2.25
N SER A 199 34.97 2.37 3.31
CA SER A 199 33.51 2.14 3.39
C SER A 199 32.81 2.67 2.14
N ALA A 200 32.69 1.81 1.13
CA ALA A 200 31.78 2.05 0.02
C ALA A 200 30.39 2.17 0.65
N GLN A 201 29.73 3.30 0.43
CA GLN A 201 28.41 3.54 0.98
C GLN A 201 27.48 2.42 0.49
N THR A 202 27.11 1.51 1.38
CA THR A 202 26.35 0.29 1.04
C THR A 202 24.87 0.54 0.87
N LEU A 203 24.38 1.74 1.23
CA LEU A 203 22.97 2.10 1.16
C LEU A 203 22.76 3.42 0.44
N LYS A 204 21.76 3.45 -0.44
CA LYS A 204 21.23 4.67 -1.03
C LYS A 204 19.81 4.91 -0.55
N VAL A 205 19.54 6.10 -0.04
CA VAL A 205 18.22 6.50 0.41
C VAL A 205 17.72 7.65 -0.44
N VAL A 206 16.48 7.54 -0.90
CA VAL A 206 15.76 8.61 -1.61
C VAL A 206 14.53 8.98 -0.80
N ILE A 207 14.45 10.22 -0.33
CA ILE A 207 13.24 10.77 0.30
C ILE A 207 12.34 11.32 -0.80
N HIS A 208 11.16 10.71 -0.94
CA HIS A 208 10.13 11.16 -1.86
C HIS A 208 9.29 12.27 -1.26
N SER A 209 9.03 12.17 0.04
CA SER A 209 8.30 13.18 0.79
C SER A 209 8.58 13.11 2.28
N ALA A 210 8.43 14.26 2.95
CA ALA A 210 8.52 14.39 4.39
C ALA A 210 7.50 15.41 4.88
N GLN A 211 6.69 15.04 5.87
CA GLN A 211 5.66 15.91 6.44
C GLN A 211 5.60 15.78 7.95
N LYS A 212 5.24 16.87 8.62
CA LYS A 212 5.09 16.92 10.07
C LYS A 212 3.61 17.14 10.40
N THR A 213 3.01 16.28 11.21
CA THR A 213 1.56 16.32 11.45
C THR A 213 1.18 15.91 12.87
N MET A 214 0.13 16.54 13.41
CA MET A 214 -0.39 16.24 14.75
C MET A 214 -1.32 15.02 14.78
N LYS A 215 -1.72 14.51 13.61
CA LYS A 215 -2.76 13.48 13.51
C LYS A 215 -2.64 12.68 12.23
N ILE A 216 -2.69 11.36 12.35
CA ILE A 216 -2.80 10.43 11.21
C ILE A 216 -4.09 9.65 11.40
N GLN A 217 -5.08 9.90 10.55
CA GLN A 217 -6.44 9.38 10.71
C GLN A 217 -7.00 9.69 12.11
N ASP A 218 -7.30 8.69 12.93
CA ASP A 218 -7.78 8.81 14.31
C ASP A 218 -6.67 8.70 15.37
N THR A 219 -5.40 8.57 14.96
CA THR A 219 -4.25 8.57 15.90
C THR A 219 -3.77 9.96 16.24
N ILE A 220 -3.36 10.15 17.49
CA ILE A 220 -2.72 11.34 18.00
C ILE A 220 -1.44 10.87 18.71
N PRO A 221 -0.29 11.54 18.51
CA PRO A 221 0.93 11.19 19.22
C PRO A 221 0.79 11.48 20.73
N LEU A 222 1.75 11.00 21.53
CA LEU A 222 1.81 11.34 22.95
C LEU A 222 1.88 12.87 23.12
N SER A 223 1.34 13.38 24.23
CA SER A 223 1.39 14.81 24.54
C SER A 223 2.84 15.35 24.48
N GLY A 224 3.03 16.47 23.78
CA GLY A 224 4.34 17.07 23.53
C GLY A 224 5.12 16.47 22.36
N ASN A 225 4.55 15.49 21.66
CA ASN A 225 5.11 14.91 20.44
C ASN A 225 4.26 15.27 19.22
N ILE A 226 4.87 15.09 18.06
CA ILE A 226 4.29 15.24 16.73
C ILE A 226 4.71 14.05 15.85
N TYR A 227 3.93 13.73 14.82
CA TYR A 227 4.36 12.73 13.84
C TYR A 227 5.24 13.38 12.79
N VAL A 228 6.33 12.71 12.44
CA VAL A 228 7.07 12.95 11.19
C VAL A 228 6.85 11.75 10.29
N VAL A 229 6.30 11.99 9.12
CA VAL A 229 5.95 10.95 8.15
C VAL A 229 6.83 11.11 6.93
N ILE A 230 7.63 10.09 6.63
CA ILE A 230 8.60 10.09 5.55
C ILE A 230 8.24 8.97 4.58
N ASN A 231 7.95 9.31 3.33
CA ASN A 231 7.93 8.32 2.25
C ASN A 231 9.33 8.26 1.64
N MET A 232 9.96 7.09 1.70
CA MET A 232 11.33 6.93 1.20
C MET A 232 11.55 5.58 0.56
N THR A 233 12.61 5.50 -0.24
CA THR A 233 13.16 4.25 -0.75
C THR A 233 14.55 4.03 -0.19
N ILE A 234 14.77 2.83 0.35
CA ILE A 234 16.10 2.36 0.75
C ILE A 234 16.52 1.32 -0.28
N GLU A 235 17.65 1.57 -0.95
CA GLU A 235 18.29 0.68 -1.91
C GLU A 235 19.57 0.14 -1.28
N ASN A 236 19.71 -1.19 -1.26
CA ASN A 236 20.92 -1.85 -0.78
C ASN A 236 21.88 -2.07 -1.94
N LEU A 237 23.00 -1.35 -1.91
CA LEU A 237 24.07 -1.38 -2.91
C LEU A 237 25.20 -2.34 -2.53
N ALA A 238 25.11 -3.06 -1.41
CA ALA A 238 26.08 -4.09 -1.07
C ALA A 238 26.03 -5.24 -2.08
N ASP A 239 27.18 -5.88 -2.31
CA ASP A 239 27.29 -7.02 -3.23
C ASP A 239 26.79 -8.33 -2.62
N SER A 240 26.90 -8.48 -1.29
CA SER A 240 26.69 -9.76 -0.61
C SER A 240 25.83 -9.68 0.66
N GLU A 241 25.83 -8.55 1.36
CA GLU A 241 25.13 -8.43 2.65
C GLU A 241 23.75 -7.79 2.50
N SER A 242 22.75 -8.33 3.20
CA SER A 242 21.44 -7.72 3.26
C SER A 242 21.37 -6.65 4.34
N PHE A 243 20.59 -5.59 4.14
CA PHE A 243 20.29 -4.61 5.17
C PHE A 243 19.00 -4.95 5.90
N VAL A 244 19.06 -5.13 7.21
CA VAL A 244 17.88 -5.42 8.03
C VAL A 244 17.23 -4.11 8.49
N ALA A 245 16.14 -3.72 7.83
CA ALA A 245 15.37 -2.53 8.18
C ALA A 245 14.36 -2.84 9.29
N ASN A 246 14.54 -2.25 10.47
CA ASN A 246 13.65 -2.41 11.62
C ASN A 246 13.65 -1.16 12.53
N GLU A 247 12.92 -1.23 13.63
CA GLU A 247 12.76 -0.09 14.56
C GLU A 247 14.06 0.36 15.26
N ASN A 248 15.11 -0.46 15.24
CA ASN A 248 16.41 -0.16 15.83
C ASN A 248 17.48 0.25 14.82
N THR A 249 17.23 0.05 13.51
CA THR A 249 18.18 0.35 12.44
C THR A 249 17.82 1.59 11.64
N ILE A 250 16.67 2.20 11.91
CA ILE A 250 16.22 3.45 11.30
C ILE A 250 15.83 4.42 12.42
N ASP A 251 16.52 5.55 12.49
CA ASP A 251 16.32 6.55 13.53
C ASP A 251 16.18 7.96 12.94
N ILE A 252 15.59 8.87 13.71
CA ILE A 252 15.46 10.28 13.34
C ILE A 252 15.76 11.17 14.53
N THR A 253 16.34 12.35 14.28
CA THR A 253 16.58 13.34 15.34
C THR A 253 15.30 13.64 16.14
N GLY A 254 15.39 13.52 17.47
CA GLY A 254 14.33 13.93 18.39
C GLY A 254 13.18 12.93 18.56
N GLY A 255 13.29 11.71 18.04
CA GLY A 255 12.28 10.67 18.19
C GLY A 255 12.76 9.30 17.73
N GLY A 256 11.82 8.42 17.41
CA GLY A 256 12.10 7.09 16.87
C GLY A 256 10.91 6.54 16.07
N PRO A 257 11.10 5.46 15.30
CA PRO A 257 10.07 4.92 14.43
C PRO A 257 8.91 4.35 15.25
N MET A 258 7.70 4.57 14.74
CA MET A 258 6.43 4.10 15.30
C MET A 258 5.55 3.43 14.25
N THR A 259 6.04 3.25 13.03
CA THR A 259 5.27 2.76 11.86
C THR A 259 4.47 1.49 12.16
N GLN A 260 5.07 0.52 12.85
CA GLN A 260 4.42 -0.77 13.16
C GLN A 260 3.13 -0.61 13.98
N LYS A 261 3.02 0.45 14.79
CA LYS A 261 1.85 0.70 15.63
C LYS A 261 0.65 1.24 14.84
N ILE A 262 0.86 1.64 13.59
CA ILE A 262 -0.14 2.32 12.76
C ILE A 262 -0.13 1.84 11.30
N TYR A 263 0.39 0.63 11.02
CA TYR A 263 0.47 0.09 9.66
C TYR A 263 -0.88 0.07 8.94
N ASP A 264 -1.96 -0.22 9.66
CA ASP A 264 -3.35 -0.23 9.18
C ASP A 264 -3.89 1.15 8.77
N ARG A 265 -3.17 2.22 9.10
CA ARG A 265 -3.59 3.62 8.87
C ARG A 265 -2.77 4.34 7.82
N LEU A 266 -1.80 3.64 7.23
CA LEU A 266 -0.91 4.17 6.20
C LEU A 266 -1.27 3.54 4.86
N GLU A 267 -1.23 4.33 3.79
CA GLU A 267 -1.56 3.84 2.44
C GLU A 267 -0.49 2.88 1.88
N ASN A 268 0.79 3.16 2.16
CA ASN A 268 1.92 2.32 1.75
C ASN A 268 2.97 2.25 2.87
N PRO A 269 2.70 1.55 3.99
CA PRO A 269 3.64 1.47 5.09
C PRO A 269 4.96 0.79 4.69
N PHE A 270 6.07 1.32 5.20
CA PHE A 270 7.36 0.64 5.10
C PHE A 270 7.37 -0.54 6.08
N PHE A 271 7.17 -1.75 5.54
CA PHE A 271 7.25 -2.96 6.35
C PHE A 271 8.69 -3.25 6.76
N TRP A 272 8.91 -3.62 8.03
CA TRP A 272 10.22 -4.09 8.48
C TRP A 272 10.63 -5.40 7.78
N GLY A 273 11.94 -5.66 7.73
CA GLY A 273 12.51 -6.84 7.10
C GLY A 273 13.86 -6.59 6.43
N SER A 274 14.43 -7.67 5.90
CA SER A 274 15.66 -7.64 5.12
C SER A 274 15.46 -6.99 3.74
N ILE A 275 16.46 -6.23 3.29
CA ILE A 275 16.62 -5.67 1.94
C ILE A 275 17.86 -6.34 1.33
N PRO A 276 17.69 -7.36 0.47
CA PRO A 276 18.79 -8.06 -0.18
C PRO A 276 19.75 -7.17 -0.98
N PRO A 277 21.00 -7.61 -1.22
CA PRO A 277 21.92 -7.02 -2.19
C PRO A 277 21.25 -6.66 -3.52
N GLY A 278 21.50 -5.45 -4.02
CA GLY A 278 20.96 -4.95 -5.30
C GLY A 278 19.45 -4.72 -5.34
N SER A 279 18.76 -4.82 -4.20
CA SER A 279 17.31 -4.63 -4.11
C SER A 279 16.95 -3.30 -3.43
N SER A 280 15.68 -2.90 -3.55
CA SER A 280 15.17 -1.72 -2.87
C SER A 280 13.81 -1.96 -2.24
N LYS A 281 13.50 -1.15 -1.22
CA LYS A 281 12.21 -1.15 -0.55
C LYS A 281 11.71 0.27 -0.41
N THR A 282 10.45 0.48 -0.81
CA THR A 282 9.78 1.78 -0.74
C THR A 282 8.62 1.72 0.23
N GLY A 283 8.42 2.78 1.00
CA GLY A 283 7.25 2.91 1.86
C GLY A 283 7.33 4.10 2.80
N VAL A 284 6.26 4.26 3.56
CA VAL A 284 6.06 5.30 4.55
C VAL A 284 6.55 4.83 5.92
N ILE A 285 7.49 5.56 6.50
CA ILE A 285 7.91 5.42 7.88
C ILE A 285 7.32 6.59 8.68
N VAL A 286 6.76 6.29 9.85
CA VAL A 286 6.27 7.30 10.77
C VAL A 286 7.12 7.29 12.02
N PHE A 287 7.55 8.46 12.43
CA PHE A 287 8.30 8.69 13.65
C PHE A 287 7.47 9.51 14.63
N GLY A 288 7.55 9.17 15.91
CA GLY A 288 7.07 10.04 16.98
C GLY A 288 8.23 10.89 17.48
N VAL A 289 8.20 12.19 17.25
CA VAL A 289 9.28 13.12 17.62
C VAL A 289 8.76 14.20 18.58
N LYS A 290 9.63 14.83 19.36
CA LYS A 290 9.25 16.00 20.16
C LYS A 290 8.74 17.12 19.26
N GLU A 291 7.64 17.79 19.66
CA GLU A 291 7.04 18.89 18.90
C GLU A 291 8.02 20.06 18.67
N SER A 292 8.94 20.27 19.63
CA SER A 292 9.99 21.30 19.55
C SER A 292 11.10 21.02 18.53
N THR A 293 11.13 19.83 17.93
CA THR A 293 12.15 19.48 16.92
C THR A 293 11.80 20.13 15.58
N ASN A 294 12.72 20.94 15.04
CA ASN A 294 12.50 21.71 13.82
C ASN A 294 13.39 21.30 12.66
N GLU A 295 14.53 20.66 12.94
CA GLU A 295 15.47 20.16 11.94
C GLU A 295 15.63 18.67 12.15
N PHE A 296 15.56 17.92 11.05
CA PHE A 296 15.55 16.46 11.09
C PHE A 296 16.73 15.89 10.33
N THR A 297 17.37 14.91 10.94
CA THR A 297 18.37 14.06 10.30
C THR A 297 17.89 12.62 10.41
N LEU A 298 17.86 11.92 9.28
CA LEU A 298 17.62 10.47 9.22
C LEU A 298 18.95 9.75 9.40
N THR A 299 18.96 8.75 10.28
CA THR A 299 20.15 7.92 10.52
C THR A 299 19.79 6.46 10.28
N LEU A 300 20.55 5.78 9.44
CA LEU A 300 20.51 4.33 9.30
C LEU A 300 21.67 3.70 10.08
N LEU A 301 21.36 2.68 10.86
CA LEU A 301 22.30 1.97 11.72
C LEU A 301 22.41 0.51 11.29
N ASP A 302 23.56 -0.11 11.53
CA ASP A 302 23.71 -1.57 11.46
C ASP A 302 23.09 -2.25 12.70
N GLU A 303 23.09 -3.60 12.73
CA GLU A 303 22.59 -4.36 13.88
C GLU A 303 23.40 -4.14 15.18
N LYS A 304 24.64 -3.66 15.05
CA LYS A 304 25.53 -3.31 16.16
C LYS A 304 25.38 -1.84 16.58
N LYS A 305 24.43 -1.11 15.98
CA LYS A 305 24.15 0.32 16.17
C LYS A 305 25.26 1.27 15.69
N HIS A 306 26.14 0.82 14.81
CA HIS A 306 27.04 1.73 14.10
C HIS A 306 26.28 2.47 13.01
N VAL A 307 26.63 3.74 12.81
CA VAL A 307 26.04 4.57 11.77
C VAL A 307 26.53 4.11 10.40
N ILE A 308 25.60 3.68 9.55
CA ILE A 308 25.87 3.36 8.13
C ILE A 308 25.69 4.61 7.28
N LEU A 309 24.59 5.35 7.52
CA LEU A 309 24.22 6.52 6.73
C LEU A 309 23.58 7.57 7.62
N THR A 310 23.96 8.82 7.40
CA THR A 310 23.29 9.99 7.99
C THR A 310 22.91 10.92 6.86
N MET A 311 21.64 11.33 6.82
CA MET A 311 21.12 12.21 5.77
C MET A 311 20.30 13.35 6.38
N PRO A 312 20.67 14.62 6.14
CA PRO A 312 19.86 15.75 6.56
C PRO A 312 18.57 15.78 5.74
N ILE A 313 17.43 15.87 6.43
CA ILE A 313 16.12 16.12 5.83
C ILE A 313 15.84 17.64 5.82
N GLY A 314 16.34 18.35 6.83
CA GLY A 314 16.15 19.78 7.00
C GLY A 314 14.88 20.12 7.77
N ILE A 315 14.29 21.27 7.46
CA ILE A 315 13.08 21.77 8.12
C ILE A 315 11.85 21.18 7.43
N ILE A 316 10.97 20.55 8.21
CA ILE A 316 9.71 20.00 7.74
C ILE A 316 8.55 20.86 8.26
N SER A 317 7.77 21.41 7.34
CA SER A 317 6.57 22.20 7.65
C SER A 317 5.50 21.35 8.34
N SER A 318 4.88 21.91 9.37
CA SER A 318 3.71 21.31 10.01
C SER A 318 2.46 21.46 9.12
N GLY A 319 1.67 20.39 9.00
CA GLY A 319 0.42 20.41 8.24
C GLY A 319 -0.47 19.19 8.54
N PRO A 320 -1.64 19.12 7.89
CA PRO A 320 -2.45 17.89 7.89
C PRO A 320 -1.68 16.75 7.21
N TYR A 321 -1.96 15.52 7.64
CA TYR A 321 -1.43 14.33 6.97
C TYR A 321 -2.04 14.17 5.58
N MET A 322 -1.22 14.26 4.53
CA MET A 322 -1.61 14.12 3.13
C MET A 322 -0.77 13.00 2.47
N PRO A 323 -1.22 11.74 2.53
CA PRO A 323 -0.43 10.61 2.05
C PRO A 323 -0.14 10.67 0.55
N SER A 324 -1.05 11.21 -0.25
CA SER A 324 -0.94 11.21 -1.71
C SER A 324 -0.08 12.36 -2.24
N ILE A 325 -0.10 13.51 -1.55
CA ILE A 325 0.63 14.71 -1.99
C ILE A 325 2.08 14.66 -1.55
N GLY A 326 2.33 14.23 -0.30
CA GLY A 326 3.67 14.14 0.29
C GLY A 326 4.38 15.49 0.53
N ASN A 327 4.10 16.53 -0.25
CA ASN A 327 4.76 17.82 -0.15
C ASN A 327 3.84 18.91 0.43
N ALA A 328 4.13 19.35 1.67
CA ALA A 328 3.40 20.44 2.31
C ALA A 328 3.58 21.80 1.59
N ASP A 329 4.64 21.98 0.80
CA ASP A 329 4.87 23.22 0.03
C ASP A 329 3.78 23.45 -1.01
N LEU A 330 3.06 22.40 -1.43
CA LEU A 330 1.93 22.56 -2.32
C LEU A 330 0.83 23.43 -1.68
N LEU A 331 0.66 23.37 -0.35
CA LEU A 331 -0.32 24.17 0.37
C LEU A 331 0.06 25.66 0.44
N THR A 332 1.33 26.00 0.29
CA THR A 332 1.84 27.38 0.30
C THR A 332 2.12 27.91 -1.09
N ALA A 333 2.12 27.05 -2.12
CA ALA A 333 2.30 27.44 -3.50
C ALA A 333 1.26 28.49 -3.95
N THR A 334 1.73 29.52 -4.66
CA THR A 334 0.92 30.61 -5.23
C THR A 334 0.75 30.50 -6.75
N ASN A 335 1.50 29.61 -7.40
CA ASN A 335 1.39 29.35 -8.84
C ASN A 335 0.28 28.32 -9.08
N PHE A 336 -0.83 28.77 -9.68
CA PHE A 336 -1.98 27.92 -9.97
C PHE A 336 -1.63 26.75 -10.87
N SER A 337 -0.97 26.99 -12.01
CA SER A 337 -0.60 25.93 -12.95
C SER A 337 0.27 24.85 -12.31
N TYR A 338 1.29 25.24 -11.54
CA TYR A 338 2.12 24.28 -10.80
C TYR A 338 1.30 23.40 -9.85
N VAL A 339 0.32 24.00 -9.17
CA VAL A 339 -0.58 23.26 -8.28
C VAL A 339 -1.43 22.29 -9.11
N ILE A 340 -2.10 22.75 -10.17
CA ILE A 340 -2.93 21.89 -11.02
C ILE A 340 -2.14 20.70 -11.56
N GLU A 341 -0.94 20.93 -12.10
CA GLU A 341 -0.07 19.85 -12.61
C GLU A 341 0.33 18.84 -11.53
N SER A 342 0.44 19.28 -10.27
CA SER A 342 0.80 18.41 -9.15
C SER A 342 -0.37 17.55 -8.63
N LEU A 343 -1.62 17.89 -8.97
CA LEU A 343 -2.85 17.19 -8.55
C LEU A 343 -3.31 16.15 -9.58
N ASP A 344 -2.36 15.37 -10.09
CA ASP A 344 -2.52 14.38 -11.18
C ASP A 344 -3.36 13.13 -10.84
N THR A 345 -3.77 12.97 -9.58
CA THR A 345 -4.67 11.90 -9.14
C THR A 345 -5.86 12.44 -8.36
N PRO A 346 -7.01 11.74 -8.37
CA PRO A 346 -8.17 12.11 -7.58
C PRO A 346 -7.87 12.25 -6.09
N GLN A 347 -7.01 11.38 -5.55
CA GLN A 347 -6.58 11.39 -4.16
C GLN A 347 -5.80 12.67 -3.82
N LYS A 348 -4.81 13.05 -4.65
CA LYS A 348 -4.10 14.32 -4.47
C LYS A 348 -5.05 15.50 -4.55
N ALA A 349 -5.96 15.52 -5.52
CA ALA A 349 -6.92 16.61 -5.69
C ALA A 349 -7.81 16.81 -4.46
N VAL A 350 -8.36 15.72 -3.88
CA VAL A 350 -9.21 15.84 -2.68
C VAL A 350 -8.43 16.20 -1.43
N GLU A 351 -7.26 15.60 -1.21
CA GLU A 351 -6.42 15.92 -0.05
C GLU A 351 -6.02 17.41 -0.06
N TYR A 352 -5.64 17.90 -1.24
CA TYR A 352 -5.28 19.30 -1.42
C TYR A 352 -6.46 20.22 -1.12
N THR A 353 -7.61 19.91 -1.70
CA THR A 353 -8.82 20.73 -1.58
C THR A 353 -9.32 20.76 -0.12
N ASP A 354 -9.29 19.63 0.59
CA ASP A 354 -9.68 19.50 2.00
C ASP A 354 -8.72 20.29 2.93
N ALA A 355 -7.43 20.29 2.61
CA ALA A 355 -6.39 20.94 3.41
C ALA A 355 -6.26 22.45 3.12
N LYS A 356 -6.41 22.87 1.86
CA LYS A 356 -6.14 24.24 1.39
C LYS A 356 -7.33 25.17 1.62
N PHE A 357 -8.55 24.69 1.40
CA PHE A 357 -9.73 25.55 1.31
C PHE A 357 -10.59 25.50 2.56
N ILE A 358 -11.25 26.63 2.84
CA ILE A 358 -12.17 26.77 3.97
C ILE A 358 -13.59 26.84 3.45
N PHE A 359 -14.44 25.92 3.89
CA PHE A 359 -15.86 25.93 3.53
C PHE A 359 -16.54 27.20 4.07
N THR A 360 -16.97 28.07 3.17
CA THR A 360 -17.66 29.33 3.47
C THR A 360 -18.83 29.47 2.51
N TYR A 361 -20.04 29.33 3.04
CA TYR A 361 -21.28 29.47 2.26
C TYR A 361 -21.40 30.84 1.58
N HIS A 362 -21.83 30.85 0.32
CA HIS A 362 -22.26 32.08 -0.35
C HIS A 362 -23.45 31.83 -1.28
N ASP A 363 -24.31 32.84 -1.40
CA ASP A 363 -25.59 32.72 -2.10
C ASP A 363 -25.44 32.58 -3.62
N GLY A 364 -26.42 31.90 -4.21
CA GLY A 364 -26.51 31.70 -5.66
C GLY A 364 -25.95 30.37 -6.13
N CYS A 365 -26.00 30.17 -7.45
CA CYS A 365 -25.57 28.95 -8.13
C CYS A 365 -24.39 29.16 -9.08
N ILE A 366 -23.74 30.33 -9.02
CA ILE A 366 -22.52 30.61 -9.76
C ILE A 366 -21.33 30.39 -8.83
N SER A 367 -20.42 29.50 -9.21
CA SER A 367 -19.17 29.29 -8.49
C SER A 367 -18.11 30.32 -8.92
N TYR A 368 -17.06 30.45 -8.12
CA TYR A 368 -15.82 31.05 -8.59
C TYR A 368 -15.22 30.21 -9.73
N PRO A 369 -14.55 30.83 -10.71
CA PRO A 369 -13.60 30.13 -11.58
C PRO A 369 -12.51 29.42 -10.75
N PRO A 370 -11.97 28.26 -11.18
CA PRO A 370 -10.98 27.50 -10.42
C PRO A 370 -9.78 28.30 -9.92
N GLU A 371 -9.21 29.17 -10.76
CA GLU A 371 -8.07 30.01 -10.38
C GLU A 371 -8.44 31.08 -9.34
N GLU A 372 -9.66 31.62 -9.43
CA GLU A 372 -10.16 32.58 -8.44
C GLU A 372 -10.41 31.89 -7.10
N PHE A 373 -11.05 30.72 -7.10
CA PHE A 373 -11.24 29.92 -5.89
C PHE A 373 -9.90 29.56 -5.23
N PHE A 374 -8.90 29.18 -6.04
CA PHE A 374 -7.54 28.91 -5.57
C PHE A 374 -6.92 30.11 -4.84
N ARG A 375 -7.06 31.33 -5.38
CA ARG A 375 -6.55 32.56 -4.75
C ARG A 375 -7.34 32.93 -3.49
N ASN A 376 -8.67 32.80 -3.54
CA ASN A 376 -9.56 33.19 -2.45
C ASN A 376 -9.42 32.26 -1.23
N GLY A 377 -9.21 30.96 -1.49
CA GLY A 377 -9.06 29.94 -0.46
C GLY A 377 -10.34 29.62 0.32
N LYS A 378 -11.48 30.19 -0.08
CA LYS A 378 -12.77 30.10 0.61
C LYS A 378 -13.91 29.98 -0.38
N GLY A 379 -14.87 29.11 -0.09
CA GLY A 379 -16.00 28.84 -0.97
C GLY A 379 -16.87 27.69 -0.47
N ASP A 380 -17.91 27.33 -1.19
CA ASP A 380 -18.87 26.31 -0.79
C ASP A 380 -19.03 25.20 -1.84
N CYS A 381 -20.11 24.41 -1.75
CA CYS A 381 -20.26 23.18 -2.52
C CYS A 381 -20.02 23.34 -4.03
N LYS A 382 -20.45 24.45 -4.63
CA LYS A 382 -20.27 24.73 -6.06
C LYS A 382 -18.81 25.06 -6.40
N ASP A 383 -18.09 25.83 -5.57
CA ASP A 383 -16.67 26.15 -5.84
C ASP A 383 -15.77 24.92 -5.74
N TYR A 384 -16.00 24.09 -4.72
CA TYR A 384 -15.29 22.83 -4.57
C TYR A 384 -15.55 21.91 -5.75
N ALA A 385 -16.81 21.78 -6.18
CA ALA A 385 -17.16 20.90 -7.30
C ALA A 385 -16.57 21.38 -8.62
N THR A 386 -16.61 22.69 -8.88
CA THR A 386 -16.01 23.32 -10.06
C THR A 386 -14.51 23.13 -10.10
N PHE A 387 -13.80 23.38 -8.99
CA PHE A 387 -12.36 23.21 -8.91
C PHE A 387 -11.93 21.75 -9.07
N LEU A 388 -12.54 20.83 -8.32
CA LEU A 388 -12.19 19.41 -8.38
C LEU A 388 -12.48 18.82 -9.77
N SER A 389 -13.64 19.13 -10.36
CA SER A 389 -13.95 18.64 -11.71
C SER A 389 -13.00 19.20 -12.76
N TYR A 390 -12.58 20.46 -12.63
CA TYR A 390 -11.57 21.07 -13.50
C TYR A 390 -10.22 20.35 -13.40
N VAL A 391 -9.70 20.11 -12.20
CA VAL A 391 -8.45 19.38 -11.97
C VAL A 391 -8.51 17.99 -12.59
N LEU A 392 -9.59 17.25 -12.34
CA LEU A 392 -9.76 15.90 -12.85
C LEU A 392 -9.86 15.88 -14.39
N ALA A 393 -10.63 16.79 -14.99
CA ALA A 393 -10.71 16.88 -16.45
C ALA A 393 -9.37 17.26 -17.09
N HIS A 394 -8.58 18.14 -16.44
CA HIS A 394 -7.24 18.52 -16.88
C HIS A 394 -6.30 17.30 -16.98
N HIS A 395 -6.44 16.34 -16.07
CA HIS A 395 -5.67 15.09 -16.04
C HIS A 395 -6.34 13.93 -16.78
N GLY A 396 -7.33 14.21 -17.64
CA GLY A 396 -7.92 13.24 -18.56
C GLY A 396 -8.98 12.31 -17.96
N TYR A 397 -9.45 12.55 -16.73
CA TYR A 397 -10.59 11.82 -16.17
C TYR A 397 -11.90 12.29 -16.81
N ASP A 398 -12.85 11.37 -17.04
CA ASP A 398 -14.22 11.72 -17.44
C ASP A 398 -14.95 12.32 -16.24
N ALA A 399 -14.77 13.62 -16.02
CA ALA A 399 -15.25 14.37 -14.87
C ALA A 399 -16.44 15.27 -15.23
N GLN A 400 -17.38 15.38 -14.29
CA GLN A 400 -18.61 16.15 -14.42
C GLN A 400 -18.99 16.77 -13.07
N ILE A 401 -19.85 17.78 -13.11
CA ILE A 401 -20.49 18.35 -11.94
C ILE A 401 -21.94 17.87 -11.92
N VAL A 402 -22.41 17.41 -10.76
CA VAL A 402 -23.81 17.05 -10.55
C VAL A 402 -24.40 18.04 -9.54
N ALA A 403 -25.27 18.91 -10.00
CA ALA A 403 -26.00 19.86 -9.16
C ALA A 403 -27.43 19.36 -8.95
N PHE A 404 -27.95 19.45 -7.74
CA PHE A 404 -29.30 18.98 -7.44
C PHE A 404 -30.00 19.81 -6.36
N LYS A 405 -31.34 19.81 -6.39
CA LYS A 405 -32.16 20.46 -5.36
C LYS A 405 -32.97 19.42 -4.58
N TYR A 406 -33.21 19.71 -3.31
CA TYR A 406 -33.96 18.85 -2.42
C TYR A 406 -34.79 19.64 -1.42
N LEU A 407 -35.76 18.96 -0.81
CA LEU A 407 -36.57 19.49 0.28
C LEU A 407 -36.11 18.89 1.62
N LYS A 408 -35.85 19.77 2.59
CA LYS A 408 -35.57 19.40 3.97
C LYS A 408 -36.22 20.42 4.88
N ASP A 409 -37.02 19.96 5.84
CA ASP A 409 -37.76 20.82 6.79
C ASP A 409 -38.58 21.92 6.09
N ASN A 410 -39.28 21.56 5.01
CA ASN A 410 -40.05 22.45 4.13
C ASN A 410 -39.24 23.59 3.47
N LYS A 411 -37.91 23.50 3.47
CA LYS A 411 -37.01 24.43 2.77
C LYS A 411 -36.42 23.77 1.54
N ARG A 412 -36.39 24.52 0.44
CA ARG A 412 -35.69 24.13 -0.80
C ARG A 412 -34.21 24.44 -0.62
N ASN A 413 -33.39 23.43 -0.76
CA ASN A 413 -31.93 23.52 -0.67
C ASN A 413 -31.32 23.07 -2.01
N GLY A 414 -30.09 23.49 -2.26
CA GLY A 414 -29.27 23.03 -3.38
C GLY A 414 -27.98 22.42 -2.87
N HIS A 415 -27.42 21.49 -3.63
CA HIS A 415 -26.09 20.94 -3.38
C HIS A 415 -25.41 20.57 -4.70
N VAL A 416 -24.09 20.62 -4.70
CA VAL A 416 -23.27 20.39 -5.89
C VAL A 416 -22.12 19.45 -5.54
N VAL A 417 -21.88 18.45 -6.38
CA VAL A 417 -20.85 17.42 -6.18
C VAL A 417 -20.03 17.22 -7.45
N THR A 418 -18.80 16.70 -7.29
CA THR A 418 -17.97 16.25 -8.41
C THR A 418 -18.23 14.77 -8.64
N PHE A 419 -18.44 14.38 -9.90
CA PHE A 419 -18.54 13.00 -10.35
C PHE A 419 -17.40 12.73 -11.35
N PHE A 420 -16.82 11.53 -11.33
CA PHE A 420 -15.85 11.15 -12.36
C PHE A 420 -15.79 9.64 -12.60
N LYS A 421 -15.27 9.24 -13.76
CA LYS A 421 -14.94 7.86 -14.09
C LYS A 421 -13.44 7.66 -14.27
N GLN A 422 -12.95 6.50 -13.83
CA GLN A 422 -11.61 6.02 -14.14
C GLN A 422 -11.58 5.27 -15.48
N ALA A 423 -10.39 4.98 -15.99
CA ALA A 423 -10.17 4.33 -17.29
C ALA A 423 -10.76 2.90 -17.36
N ASP A 424 -10.88 2.23 -16.22
CA ASP A 424 -11.51 0.91 -16.07
C ASP A 424 -13.06 0.98 -16.05
N GLY A 425 -13.63 2.19 -16.10
CA GLY A 425 -15.07 2.44 -16.02
C GLY A 425 -15.62 2.56 -14.60
N ALA A 426 -14.81 2.37 -13.56
CA ALA A 426 -15.23 2.58 -12.18
C ALA A 426 -15.64 4.04 -11.95
N MET A 427 -16.78 4.25 -11.29
CA MET A 427 -17.37 5.57 -11.11
C MET A 427 -17.30 6.01 -9.65
N TYR A 428 -17.04 7.30 -9.44
CA TYR A 428 -16.82 7.87 -8.14
C TYR A 428 -17.44 9.26 -8.01
N TYR A 429 -17.67 9.69 -6.78
CA TYR A 429 -18.06 11.07 -6.50
C TYR A 429 -17.46 11.63 -5.20
N MET A 430 -17.35 12.96 -5.16
CA MET A 430 -16.80 13.74 -4.06
C MET A 430 -17.81 14.80 -3.64
N THR A 431 -18.03 14.97 -2.33
CA THR A 431 -19.01 15.91 -1.80
C THR A 431 -18.52 16.63 -0.55
N THR A 432 -18.79 17.93 -0.46
CA THR A 432 -18.60 18.70 0.77
C THR A 432 -19.66 18.32 1.83
N PRO A 433 -19.37 18.53 3.13
CA PRO A 433 -18.09 19.01 3.69
C PRO A 433 -17.01 17.91 3.81
N ALA A 434 -17.24 16.70 3.30
CA ALA A 434 -16.33 15.56 3.44
C ALA A 434 -15.71 15.16 2.08
N VAL A 435 -14.93 16.08 1.50
CA VAL A 435 -14.33 15.91 0.17
C VAL A 435 -13.20 14.89 0.17
N SER A 436 -12.49 14.72 1.29
CA SER A 436 -11.47 13.68 1.49
C SER A 436 -12.00 12.24 1.43
N LYS A 437 -13.32 12.03 1.30
CA LYS A 437 -13.93 10.72 1.08
C LYS A 437 -14.36 10.57 -0.38
N ILE A 438 -13.56 9.88 -1.19
CA ILE A 438 -13.97 9.45 -2.53
C ILE A 438 -14.94 8.27 -2.38
N ARG A 439 -16.13 8.37 -2.98
CA ARG A 439 -17.20 7.39 -2.81
C ARG A 439 -17.45 6.66 -4.12
N VAL A 440 -17.40 5.34 -4.09
CA VAL A 440 -17.74 4.47 -5.23
C VAL A 440 -19.23 4.57 -5.53
N VAL A 441 -19.58 4.68 -6.81
CA VAL A 441 -20.96 4.61 -7.32
C VAL A 441 -21.03 3.74 -8.58
N THR A 442 -22.24 3.28 -8.90
CA THR A 442 -22.49 2.49 -10.12
C THR A 442 -23.20 3.30 -11.21
N SER A 443 -23.81 4.42 -10.83
CA SER A 443 -24.56 5.32 -11.73
C SER A 443 -24.80 6.68 -11.04
N ILE A 444 -25.34 7.64 -11.80
CA ILE A 444 -25.83 8.91 -11.24
C ILE A 444 -26.99 8.66 -10.26
N ASP A 445 -27.90 7.72 -10.55
CA ASP A 445 -29.00 7.40 -9.64
C ASP A 445 -28.51 6.83 -8.30
N ASP A 446 -27.48 5.98 -8.32
CA ASP A 446 -26.82 5.48 -7.10
C ASP A 446 -26.15 6.61 -6.30
N LEU A 447 -25.49 7.57 -6.99
CA LEU A 447 -24.98 8.79 -6.36
C LEU A 447 -26.10 9.57 -5.65
N LEU A 448 -27.19 9.85 -6.36
CA LEU A 448 -28.33 10.61 -5.84
C LEU A 448 -28.96 9.90 -4.63
N HIS A 449 -29.08 8.56 -4.67
CA HIS A 449 -29.57 7.77 -3.56
C HIS A 449 -28.65 7.82 -2.32
N LYS A 450 -27.34 7.73 -2.53
CA LYS A 450 -26.35 7.88 -1.44
C LYS A 450 -26.40 9.28 -0.83
N GLU A 451 -26.59 10.31 -1.62
CA GLU A 451 -26.76 11.68 -1.14
C GLU A 451 -28.08 11.86 -0.37
N CYS A 452 -29.17 11.21 -0.78
CA CYS A 452 -30.42 11.19 0.01
C CYS A 452 -30.17 10.63 1.43
N SER A 453 -29.48 9.50 1.50
CA SER A 453 -29.13 8.87 2.78
C SER A 453 -28.22 9.76 3.63
N ARG A 454 -27.20 10.38 3.01
CA ARG A 454 -26.27 11.30 3.69
C ARG A 454 -26.98 12.54 4.26
N LEU A 455 -27.91 13.11 3.50
CA LEU A 455 -28.62 14.34 3.86
C LEU A 455 -29.82 14.09 4.79
N GLY A 456 -30.25 12.83 4.94
CA GLY A 456 -31.44 12.44 5.69
C GLY A 456 -32.72 12.95 5.03
N ILE A 457 -32.80 12.84 3.70
CA ILE A 457 -33.94 13.28 2.89
C ILE A 457 -34.53 12.09 2.12
N PRO A 458 -35.84 12.11 1.82
CA PRO A 458 -36.48 11.00 1.12
C PRO A 458 -36.14 10.95 -0.37
N ALA A 459 -35.95 12.11 -1.00
CA ALA A 459 -35.72 12.21 -2.43
C ALA A 459 -35.05 13.53 -2.83
N ILE A 460 -34.34 13.49 -3.96
CA ILE A 460 -33.89 14.66 -4.70
C ILE A 460 -35.00 15.09 -5.66
N ALA A 461 -35.29 16.39 -5.71
CA ALA A 461 -36.40 16.94 -6.48
C ALA A 461 -36.07 17.07 -7.98
N ASN A 462 -34.87 17.58 -8.29
CA ASN A 462 -34.33 17.66 -9.64
C ASN A 462 -32.80 17.71 -9.59
N TYR A 463 -32.16 17.34 -10.70
CA TYR A 463 -30.71 17.43 -10.86
C TYR A 463 -30.33 17.83 -12.29
N THR A 464 -29.10 18.28 -12.46
CA THR A 464 -28.50 18.60 -13.77
C THR A 464 -27.05 18.13 -13.76
N ILE A 465 -26.63 17.57 -14.90
CA ILE A 465 -25.23 17.20 -15.16
C ILE A 465 -24.61 18.35 -15.95
N ILE A 466 -23.49 18.85 -15.45
CA ILE A 466 -22.82 20.04 -15.94
C ILE A 466 -21.38 19.66 -16.33
N PRO A 467 -20.82 20.21 -17.42
CA PRO A 467 -19.43 19.95 -17.81
C PRO A 467 -18.44 20.37 -16.72
N ALA A 468 -17.33 19.62 -16.60
CA ALA A 468 -16.24 19.94 -15.68
C ALA A 468 -15.75 21.40 -15.80
N GLY A 469 -15.47 22.02 -14.64
CA GLY A 469 -14.97 23.39 -14.57
C GLY A 469 -15.98 24.49 -14.92
N SER A 470 -17.24 24.15 -15.23
CA SER A 470 -18.27 25.15 -15.50
C SER A 470 -18.63 25.92 -14.23
N VAL A 471 -18.69 27.25 -14.34
CA VAL A 471 -19.03 28.12 -13.20
C VAL A 471 -20.54 28.25 -12.96
N ASP A 472 -21.37 28.01 -13.97
CA ASP A 472 -22.82 27.99 -13.82
C ASP A 472 -23.27 26.59 -13.38
N THR A 473 -23.69 26.49 -12.12
CA THR A 473 -24.18 25.24 -11.51
C THR A 473 -25.68 25.28 -11.25
N CYS A 474 -26.40 26.20 -11.89
CA CYS A 474 -27.82 26.39 -11.65
C CYS A 474 -28.64 25.19 -12.15
N VAL A 475 -29.39 24.57 -11.22
CA VAL A 475 -30.36 23.53 -11.57
C VAL A 475 -31.63 24.20 -12.07
N LEU A 476 -31.97 23.99 -13.34
CA LEU A 476 -33.19 24.53 -13.95
C LEU A 476 -34.47 23.97 -13.29
#